data_AF-A0A7V8ZBU4-F1
#
_entry.id   AF-A0A7V8ZBU4-F1
#
_cell.length_a   1.000
_cell.length_b   1.000
_cell.length_c   1.000
_cell.angle_alpha   90.00
_cell.angle_beta   90.00
_cell.angle_gamma   90.00
#
_symmetry.space_group_name_H-M   'P 1'
#
loop_
_entity.id
_entity.type
_entity.pdbx_description
1 polymer ?
#
loop_
_entity_poly.entity_id
_entity_poly.type
_entity_poly.pdbx_seq_one_letter_code
_entity_poly.pdbx_strand_id
1 'polypeptide(L)'
;MKETKRIEVYTDGRCPLCQWTRARVEPWDAQRRIEWFDYNEPESLTRAAPHTLAELGDEMHVRLEDGGWRRGYEAWLEVVGVLPRWSWLKPVLSLAPFRRVGPVLYKWIARRRYKLFGAPPACDSQGACALHDKR
;
A
#
# COMPACT_ATOMS: atom_id res chain seq x y z
N MET A 1 7.39 27.18 8.97
CA MET A 1 7.46 25.77 9.42
C MET A 1 6.62 24.96 8.45
N LYS A 2 7.21 23.99 7.74
CA LYS A 2 6.40 23.12 6.85
C LYS A 2 5.64 22.13 7.73
N GLU A 3 4.32 22.19 7.67
CA GLU A 3 3.41 21.26 8.33
C GLU A 3 3.83 19.82 8.00
N THR A 4 3.87 18.97 9.02
CA THR A 4 4.42 17.62 8.90
C THR A 4 3.31 16.71 8.39
N LYS A 5 3.16 16.61 7.06
CA LYS A 5 2.12 15.81 6.43
C LYS A 5 2.20 14.34 6.84
N ARG A 6 1.19 13.84 7.55
CA ARG A 6 0.96 12.42 7.86
C ARG A 6 -0.03 11.79 6.88
N ILE A 7 0.03 10.48 6.73
CA ILE A 7 -0.91 9.72 5.91
C ILE A 7 -1.19 8.37 6.56
N GLU A 8 -2.39 7.86 6.32
CA GLU A 8 -2.77 6.50 6.66
C GLU A 8 -2.73 5.65 5.39
N VAL A 9 -2.09 4.49 5.46
CA VAL A 9 -1.88 3.61 4.31
C VAL A 9 -2.52 2.26 4.60
N TYR A 10 -3.49 1.89 3.79
CA TYR A 10 -4.25 0.65 3.91
C TYR A 10 -3.69 -0.36 2.91
N THR A 11 -3.17 -1.48 3.42
CA THR A 11 -2.53 -2.53 2.61
C THR A 11 -2.94 -3.93 3.06
N ASP A 12 -2.58 -4.92 2.26
CA ASP A 12 -2.81 -6.33 2.55
C ASP A 12 -1.69 -6.88 3.44
N GLY A 13 -1.96 -7.09 4.73
CA GLY A 13 -1.00 -7.67 5.65
C GLY A 13 -0.66 -9.13 5.36
N ARG A 14 -1.37 -9.80 4.45
CA ARG A 14 -1.06 -11.18 4.00
C ARG A 14 -0.33 -11.25 2.66
N CYS A 15 -0.14 -10.11 1.99
CA CYS A 15 0.53 -10.07 0.69
C CYS A 15 2.06 -9.91 0.87
N PRO A 16 2.89 -10.85 0.38
CA PRO A 16 4.35 -10.76 0.51
C PRO A 16 4.95 -9.49 -0.10
N LEU A 17 4.43 -9.04 -1.25
CA LEU A 17 4.87 -7.78 -1.88
C LEU A 17 4.54 -6.57 -1.00
N CYS A 18 3.35 -6.53 -0.39
CA CYS A 18 2.93 -5.43 0.47
C CYS A 18 3.79 -5.37 1.73
N GLN A 19 4.00 -6.51 2.40
CA GLN A 19 4.88 -6.61 3.57
C GLN A 19 6.32 -6.20 3.23
N TRP A 20 6.87 -6.72 2.12
CA TRP A 20 8.21 -6.38 1.64
C TRP A 20 8.36 -4.88 1.35
N THR A 21 7.33 -4.27 0.77
CA THR A 21 7.32 -2.83 0.46
C THR A 21 7.29 -2.01 1.74
N ARG A 22 6.40 -2.36 2.68
CA ARG A 22 6.31 -1.73 3.99
C ARG A 22 7.66 -1.79 4.73
N ALA A 23 8.26 -2.98 4.83
CA ALA A 23 9.56 -3.18 5.48
C ALA A 23 10.70 -2.37 4.84
N ARG A 24 10.58 -2.01 3.55
CA ARG A 24 11.53 -1.14 2.85
C ARG A 24 11.26 0.34 3.04
N VAL A 25 10.01 0.72 3.25
CA VAL A 25 9.58 2.10 3.40
C VAL A 25 9.76 2.58 4.85
N GLU A 26 9.40 1.76 5.83
CA GLU A 26 9.43 2.12 7.26
C GLU A 26 10.79 2.69 7.74
N PRO A 27 11.96 2.14 7.35
CA PRO A 27 13.25 2.71 7.74
C PRO A 27 13.50 4.14 7.24
N TRP A 28 12.84 4.55 6.16
CA TRP A 28 12.96 5.90 5.60
C TRP A 28 11.96 6.89 6.21
N ASP A 29 10.95 6.40 6.92
CA ASP A 29 9.96 7.22 7.62
C ASP A 29 10.43 7.56 9.05
N ALA A 30 11.59 8.20 9.15
CA ALA A 30 12.19 8.57 10.43
C ALA A 30 11.30 9.49 11.30
N GLN A 31 10.30 10.13 10.70
CA GLN A 31 9.38 11.05 11.36
C GLN A 31 8.01 10.44 11.66
N ARG A 32 7.84 9.12 11.40
CA ARG A 32 6.58 8.38 11.63
C ARG A 32 5.37 9.09 11.02
N ARG A 33 5.52 9.53 9.77
CA ARG A 33 4.47 10.20 8.99
C ARG A 33 3.49 9.20 8.38
N ILE A 34 3.85 7.93 8.31
CA ILE A 34 3.02 6.87 7.74
C ILE A 34 2.46 6.00 8.85
N GLU A 35 1.14 5.90 8.91
CA GLU A 35 0.44 4.90 9.72
C GLU A 35 -0.06 3.77 8.82
N TRP A 36 0.36 2.54 9.10
CA TRP A 36 0.02 1.38 8.28
C TRP A 36 -1.13 0.60 8.90
N PHE A 37 -2.16 0.35 8.09
CA PHE A 37 -3.34 -0.43 8.46
C PHE A 37 -3.42 -1.69 7.58
N ASP A 38 -3.65 -2.84 8.21
CA ASP A 38 -3.99 -4.07 7.50
C ASP A 38 -5.52 -4.13 7.34
N TYR A 39 -6.02 -4.04 6.11
CA TYR A 39 -7.46 -4.08 5.87
C TYR A 39 -8.10 -5.44 6.24
N ASN A 40 -7.31 -6.47 6.53
CA ASN A 40 -7.81 -7.74 7.05
C ASN A 40 -8.23 -7.63 8.53
N GLU A 41 -7.81 -6.59 9.24
CA GLU A 41 -8.22 -6.32 10.62
C GLU A 41 -9.55 -5.55 10.66
N PRO A 42 -10.52 -5.96 11.51
CA PRO A 42 -11.85 -5.32 11.56
C PRO A 42 -11.82 -3.82 11.89
N GLU A 43 -10.91 -3.40 12.76
CA GLU A 43 -10.76 -2.00 13.16
C GLU A 43 -10.23 -1.14 12.00
N SER A 44 -9.21 -1.64 11.30
CA SER A 44 -8.66 -1.04 10.08
C SER A 44 -9.71 -0.92 8.99
N LEU A 45 -10.52 -1.96 8.77
CA LEU A 45 -11.61 -1.92 7.78
C LEU A 45 -12.69 -0.90 8.14
N THR A 46 -13.09 -0.83 9.41
CA THR A 46 -14.03 0.19 9.90
C THR A 46 -13.47 1.60 9.68
N ARG A 47 -12.18 1.80 9.95
CA ARG A 47 -11.50 3.08 9.75
C ARG A 47 -11.40 3.48 8.27
N ALA A 48 -11.34 2.49 7.39
CA ALA A 48 -11.25 2.67 5.94
C ALA A 48 -12.55 3.10 5.26
N ALA A 49 -13.66 3.20 6.01
CA ALA A 49 -14.93 3.69 5.48
C ALA A 49 -14.73 5.03 4.72
N PRO A 50 -15.33 5.19 3.52
CA PRO A 50 -16.39 4.36 2.94
C PRO A 50 -15.90 3.16 2.10
N HIS A 51 -14.59 2.88 2.03
CA HIS A 51 -14.07 1.83 1.18
C HIS A 51 -14.39 0.43 1.69
N THR A 52 -14.80 -0.43 0.75
CA THR A 52 -15.08 -1.84 1.02
C THR A 52 -13.82 -2.69 1.02
N LEU A 53 -13.88 -3.87 1.64
CA LEU A 53 -12.79 -4.85 1.61
C LEU A 53 -12.39 -5.23 0.17
N ALA A 54 -13.36 -5.31 -0.74
CA ALA A 54 -13.10 -5.61 -2.15
C ALA A 54 -12.27 -4.52 -2.83
N GLU A 55 -12.62 -3.24 -2.62
CA GLU A 55 -11.88 -2.11 -3.16
C GLU A 55 -10.45 -2.02 -2.59
N LEU A 56 -10.31 -2.19 -1.26
CA LEU A 56 -8.99 -2.24 -0.60
C LEU A 56 -8.16 -3.44 -1.10
N GLY A 57 -8.83 -4.54 -1.45
CA GLY A 57 -8.22 -5.73 -2.02
C GLY A 57 -7.68 -5.53 -3.43
N ASP A 58 -8.28 -4.65 -4.24
CA ASP A 58 -7.88 -4.41 -5.63
C ASP A 58 -6.59 -3.56 -5.72
N GLU A 59 -6.47 -2.52 -4.89
CA GLU A 59 -5.33 -1.61 -4.89
C GLU A 59 -5.09 -0.94 -3.53
N MET A 60 -3.86 -0.45 -3.33
CA MET A 60 -3.50 0.29 -2.12
C MET A 60 -4.31 1.58 -2.00
N HIS A 61 -4.77 1.88 -0.79
CA HIS A 61 -5.48 3.11 -0.47
C HIS A 61 -4.70 3.94 0.53
N VAL A 62 -4.75 5.26 0.37
CA VAL A 62 -4.14 6.22 1.29
C VAL A 62 -5.16 7.26 1.67
N ARG A 63 -5.35 7.48 2.98
CA ARG A 63 -6.09 8.62 3.51
C ARG A 63 -5.11 9.72 3.91
N LEU A 64 -5.32 10.89 3.34
CA LEU A 64 -4.58 12.11 3.64
C LEU A 64 -5.13 12.75 4.93
N GLU A 65 -4.36 13.67 5.54
CA GLU A 65 -4.82 14.39 6.75
C GLU A 65 -6.09 15.22 6.53
N ASP A 66 -6.30 15.70 5.30
CA ASP A 66 -7.51 16.43 4.90
C ASP A 66 -8.73 15.50 4.70
N GLY A 67 -8.59 14.20 4.96
CA GLY A 67 -9.62 13.18 4.74
C GLY A 67 -9.72 12.71 3.29
N GLY A 68 -8.94 13.31 2.37
CA GLY A 68 -8.91 12.94 0.96
C GLY A 68 -8.30 11.56 0.73
N TRP A 69 -8.89 10.80 -0.18
CA TRP A 69 -8.39 9.48 -0.55
C TRP A 69 -7.55 9.52 -1.82
N ARG A 70 -6.47 8.75 -1.84
CA ARG A 70 -5.70 8.39 -3.04
C ARG A 70 -5.63 6.87 -3.16
N ARG A 71 -5.54 6.39 -4.39
CA ARG A 71 -5.61 4.96 -4.70
C ARG A 71 -4.52 4.56 -5.68
N GLY A 72 -4.12 3.29 -5.61
CA GLY A 72 -3.17 2.66 -6.50
C GLY A 72 -1.86 3.43 -6.67
N TYR A 73 -1.53 3.81 -7.90
CA TYR A 73 -0.31 4.57 -8.19
C TYR A 73 -0.30 5.94 -7.49
N GLU A 74 -1.44 6.63 -7.39
CA GLU A 74 -1.49 7.93 -6.71
C GLU A 74 -1.30 7.78 -5.20
N ALA A 75 -1.82 6.71 -4.60
CA ALA A 75 -1.52 6.35 -3.21
C ALA A 75 -0.01 6.15 -3.01
N TRP A 76 0.66 5.46 -3.95
CA TRP A 76 2.11 5.25 -3.88
C TRP A 76 2.89 6.57 -3.98
N LEU A 77 2.44 7.51 -4.81
CA LEU A 77 3.04 8.84 -4.88
C LEU A 77 2.95 9.62 -3.56
N GLU A 78 1.87 9.44 -2.80
CA GLU A 78 1.74 10.05 -1.47
C GLU A 78 2.73 9.42 -0.48
N VAL A 79 2.88 8.09 -0.48
CA VAL A 79 3.88 7.38 0.33
C VAL A 79 5.29 7.90 0.02
N VAL A 80 5.68 7.95 -1.25
CA VAL A 80 6.99 8.49 -1.65
C VAL A 80 7.14 9.97 -1.26
N GLY A 81 6.06 10.74 -1.36
CA GLY A 81 6.04 12.17 -1.06
C GLY A 81 6.26 12.53 0.40
N VAL A 82 5.76 11.72 1.33
CA VAL A 82 5.91 12.00 2.77
C VAL A 82 7.29 11.65 3.31
N LEU A 83 8.02 10.75 2.66
CA LEU A 83 9.38 10.36 3.03
C LEU A 83 10.36 11.51 2.76
N PRO A 84 11.05 12.08 3.78
CA PRO A 84 11.87 13.28 3.61
C PRO A 84 12.90 13.16 2.48
N ARG A 85 13.59 12.01 2.40
CA ARG A 85 14.66 11.76 1.44
C ARG A 85 14.15 11.52 0.01
N TRP A 86 12.90 11.08 -0.15
CA TRP A 86 12.31 10.72 -1.45
C TRP A 86 11.20 11.68 -1.89
N SER A 87 10.87 12.68 -1.07
CA SER A 87 9.83 13.67 -1.34
C SER A 87 10.00 14.39 -2.68
N TRP A 88 11.24 14.57 -3.13
CA TRP A 88 11.58 15.15 -4.44
C TRP A 88 11.22 14.24 -5.63
N LEU A 89 11.08 12.92 -5.43
CA LEU A 89 10.65 11.99 -6.48
C LEU A 89 9.17 12.13 -6.81
N LYS A 90 8.33 12.54 -5.84
CA LYS A 90 6.89 12.71 -6.08
C LYS A 90 6.60 13.61 -7.28
N PRO A 91 7.12 14.85 -7.38
CA PRO A 91 6.84 15.69 -8.55
C PRO A 91 7.39 15.09 -9.85
N VAL A 92 8.56 14.42 -9.82
CA VAL A 92 9.13 13.73 -11.00
C VAL A 92 8.22 12.61 -11.48
N LEU A 93 7.79 11.74 -10.57
CA LEU A 93 6.88 10.62 -10.85
C LEU A 93 5.44 11.07 -11.15
N SER A 94 5.13 12.35 -10.89
CA SER A 94 3.87 13.00 -11.25
C SER A 94 3.91 13.66 -12.64
N LEU A 95 5.03 13.61 -13.37
CA LEU A 95 5.08 14.13 -14.73
C LEU A 95 4.22 13.27 -15.68
N ALA A 96 3.73 13.90 -16.75
CA ALA A 96 2.85 13.28 -17.74
C ALA A 96 3.27 11.88 -18.25
N PRO A 97 4.55 11.60 -18.58
CA PRO A 97 4.94 10.26 -19.01
C PRO A 97 4.71 9.21 -17.91
N PHE A 98 5.12 9.51 -16.68
CA PHE A 98 4.98 8.59 -15.55
C PHE A 98 3.53 8.44 -15.09
N ARG A 99 2.71 9.50 -15.15
CA ARG A 99 1.27 9.40 -14.86
C ARG A 99 0.50 8.59 -15.89
N ARG A 100 1.00 8.43 -17.12
CA ARG A 100 0.39 7.56 -18.12
C ARG A 100 0.79 6.09 -17.94
N VAL A 101 2.08 5.84 -17.70
CA VAL A 101 2.62 4.47 -17.60
C VAL A 101 2.46 3.87 -16.19
N GLY A 102 2.66 4.69 -15.17
CA GLY A 102 2.66 4.30 -13.75
C GLY A 102 1.40 3.57 -13.32
N PRO A 103 0.18 4.08 -13.59
CA PRO A 103 -1.05 3.38 -13.23
C PRO A 103 -1.21 2.02 -13.92
N VAL A 104 -0.79 1.90 -15.18
CA VAL A 104 -0.86 0.63 -15.94
C VAL A 104 0.09 -0.39 -15.34
N LEU A 105 1.35 0.01 -15.12
CA LEU A 105 2.35 -0.84 -14.49
C LEU A 105 1.95 -1.24 -13.07
N TYR A 106 1.48 -0.28 -12.28
CA TYR A 106 0.99 -0.52 -10.93
C TYR A 106 -0.14 -1.55 -10.92
N LYS A 107 -1.18 -1.37 -11.74
CA LYS A 107 -2.30 -2.32 -11.81
C LYS A 107 -1.86 -3.71 -12.26
N TRP A 108 -0.90 -3.80 -13.18
CA TRP A 108 -0.34 -5.07 -13.61
C TRP A 108 0.39 -5.79 -12.47
N ILE A 109 1.23 -5.08 -11.70
CA ILE A 109 1.91 -5.63 -10.51
C ILE A 109 0.89 -6.02 -9.45
N ALA A 110 -0.06 -5.14 -9.11
CA ALA A 110 -1.06 -5.37 -8.08
C ALA A 110 -1.89 -6.63 -8.35
N ARG A 111 -2.34 -6.85 -9.60
CA ARG A 111 -3.08 -8.07 -9.99
C ARG A 111 -2.24 -9.34 -9.95
N ARG A 112 -0.92 -9.21 -10.12
CA ARG A 112 0.02 -10.35 -10.14
C ARG A 112 0.82 -10.48 -8.85
N ARG A 113 0.52 -9.69 -7.82
CA ARG A 113 1.34 -9.60 -6.59
C ARG A 113 1.60 -10.95 -5.94
N TYR A 114 0.58 -11.79 -5.84
CA TYR A 114 0.70 -13.15 -5.32
C TYR A 114 1.40 -14.13 -6.26
N LYS A 115 1.34 -13.92 -7.58
CA LYS A 115 2.02 -14.79 -8.57
C LYS A 115 3.49 -14.44 -8.74
N LEU A 116 3.84 -13.15 -8.67
CA LEU A 116 5.20 -12.65 -8.87
C LEU A 116 6.04 -12.72 -7.60
N PHE A 117 5.42 -12.58 -6.44
CA PHE A 117 6.11 -12.48 -5.15
C PHE A 117 5.64 -13.55 -4.14
N GLY A 118 4.74 -14.45 -4.54
CA GLY A 118 4.28 -15.55 -3.69
C GLY A 118 5.24 -16.74 -3.72
N ALA A 119 6.03 -16.88 -2.66
CA ALA A 119 6.31 -18.18 -2.06
C ALA A 119 5.02 -18.70 -1.35
N PRO A 120 4.87 -20.01 -1.09
CA PRO A 120 3.64 -20.56 -0.50
C PRO A 120 3.25 -19.83 0.80
N PRO A 121 1.95 -19.80 1.16
CA PRO A 121 1.48 -19.16 2.39
C PRO A 121 2.31 -19.65 3.58
N ALA A 122 2.48 -18.81 4.59
CA ALA A 122 3.07 -19.26 5.85
C ALA A 122 2.23 -20.44 6.35
N CYS A 123 2.78 -21.66 6.24
CA CYS A 123 2.20 -22.80 6.93
C CYS A 123 2.24 -22.48 8.43
N ASP A 124 1.23 -22.92 9.17
CA ASP A 124 1.30 -22.86 10.62
C ASP A 124 2.49 -23.67 11.17
N SER A 125 2.77 -23.58 12.47
CA SER A 125 3.84 -24.34 13.12
C SER A 125 3.64 -25.87 13.04
N GLN A 126 2.51 -26.33 12.50
CA GLN A 126 2.19 -27.73 12.25
C GLN A 126 2.41 -28.13 10.78
N GLY A 127 2.88 -27.20 9.93
CA GLY A 127 3.14 -27.46 8.52
C GLY A 127 1.88 -27.52 7.66
N ALA A 128 0.72 -27.11 8.18
CA ALA A 128 -0.51 -27.03 7.40
C ALA A 128 -0.57 -25.68 6.68
N CYS A 129 -0.45 -25.73 5.36
CA CYS A 129 -0.68 -24.59 4.50
C CYS A 129 -2.15 -24.53 4.11
N ALA A 130 -2.87 -23.51 4.56
CA ALA A 130 -4.23 -23.23 4.10
C ALA A 130 -4.18 -22.79 2.62
N LEU A 131 -4.33 -23.75 1.72
CA LEU A 131 -4.57 -23.46 0.31
C LEU A 131 -5.92 -22.73 0.24
N HIS A 132 -5.88 -21.44 -0.11
CA HIS A 132 -7.09 -20.71 -0.49
C HIS A 132 -7.67 -21.37 -1.74
N ASP A 133 -8.63 -22.27 -1.52
CA ASP A 133 -9.42 -22.90 -2.57
C ASP A 133 -10.20 -21.81 -3.31
N LYS A 134 -9.83 -21.57 -4.56
CA LYS A 134 -10.61 -20.71 -5.46
C LYS A 134 -11.71 -21.59 -6.05
N ARG A 135 -12.89 -21.55 -5.44
CA ARG A 135 -14.12 -21.91 -6.13
C ARG A 135 -14.63 -20.74 -6.95
#